data_AF-A0A5M3MSI0-F1
#
_entry.id   AF-A0A5M3MSI0-F1
#
_cell.length_a   1.000
_cell.length_b   1.000
_cell.length_c   1.000
_cell.angle_alpha   90.00
_cell.angle_beta   90.00
_cell.angle_gamma   90.00
#
_symmetry.space_group_name_H-M   'P 1'
#
loop_
_entity.id
_entity.type
_entity.pdbx_description
1 polymer ?
#
loop_
_entity_poly.entity_id
_entity_poly.type
_entity_poly.pdbx_seq_one_letter_code
_entity_poly.pdbx_strand_id
1 'polypeptide(L)'
;AVITRWTAHFVAYRRLIKLRRTLGTVAGNEILRPDDQKMIITGDKKARQKALTMLLLIQDQSQQFWKAIERITRHLEPLAIA
;
A
#
# COMPACT_ATOMS: atom_id res chain seq x y z
N ALA A 1 -15.85 21.16 -5.21
CA ALA A 1 -15.43 20.17 -4.19
C ALA A 1 -14.14 19.42 -4.59
N VAL A 2 -13.10 20.16 -5.00
CA VAL A 2 -11.84 19.58 -5.51
C VAL A 2 -10.76 19.54 -4.41
N ILE A 3 -10.75 20.53 -3.51
CA ILE A 3 -9.77 20.69 -2.42
C ILE A 3 -9.77 19.51 -1.43
N THR A 4 -10.95 19.00 -1.06
CA THR A 4 -11.08 17.87 -0.11
C THR A 4 -10.53 16.57 -0.67
N ARG A 5 -10.58 16.38 -2.00
CA ARG A 5 -10.10 15.16 -2.66
C ARG A 5 -8.57 15.08 -2.63
N TRP A 6 -7.87 16.16 -2.98
CA TRP A 6 -6.41 16.19 -2.99
C TRP A 6 -5.81 16.07 -1.58
N THR A 7 -6.43 16.70 -0.59
CA THR A 7 -6.00 16.60 0.82
C THR A 7 -6.18 15.17 1.35
N ALA A 8 -7.30 14.51 1.02
CA ALA A 8 -7.50 13.11 1.38
C ALA A 8 -6.45 12.18 0.76
N HIS A 9 -6.14 12.37 -0.53
CA HIS A 9 -5.07 11.63 -1.21
C HIS A 9 -3.70 11.89 -0.57
N PHE A 10 -3.35 13.14 -0.29
CA PHE A 10 -2.10 13.49 0.39
C PHE A 10 -1.97 12.81 1.75
N VAL A 11 -2.99 12.89 2.61
CA VAL A 11 -2.98 12.26 3.94
C VAL A 11 -2.88 10.75 3.82
N ALA A 12 -3.61 10.14 2.88
CA ALA A 12 -3.57 8.69 2.65
C ALA A 12 -2.18 8.23 2.20
N TYR A 13 -1.59 8.88 1.19
CA TYR A 13 -0.26 8.51 0.70
C TYR A 13 0.84 8.77 1.72
N ARG A 14 0.77 9.87 2.47
CA ARG A 14 1.71 10.16 3.56
C ARG A 14 1.65 9.07 4.64
N ARG A 15 0.46 8.60 5.02
CA ARG A 15 0.30 7.48 5.97
C ARG A 15 0.82 6.17 5.36
N LEU A 16 0.54 5.92 4.09
CA LEU A 16 0.98 4.72 3.39
C LEU A 16 2.51 4.61 3.34
N ILE A 17 3.21 5.72 3.02
CA ILE A 17 4.68 5.78 3.03
C ILE A 17 5.23 5.49 4.43
N LYS A 18 4.64 6.06 5.48
CA LYS A 18 5.07 5.79 6.87
C LYS A 18 4.93 4.31 7.24
N LEU A 19 3.90 3.64 6.72
CA LEU A 19 3.63 2.22 6.99
C LEU A 19 4.39 1.26 6.08
N ARG A 20 5.16 1.74 5.09
CA ARG A 20 5.85 0.91 4.08
C ARG A 20 6.64 -0.24 4.68
N ARG A 21 7.45 0.01 5.72
CA ARG A 21 8.25 -1.04 6.38
C ARG A 21 7.37 -2.06 7.07
N THR A 22 6.40 -1.60 7.86
CA THR A 22 5.45 -2.47 8.57
C THR A 22 4.65 -3.34 7.60
N LEU A 23 4.13 -2.74 6.52
CA LEU A 23 3.42 -3.46 5.47
C LEU A 23 4.32 -4.48 4.76
N GLY A 24 5.58 -4.12 4.49
CA GLY A 24 6.58 -5.05 3.93
C GLY A 24 6.81 -6.27 4.83
N THR A 25 6.95 -6.07 6.14
CA THR A 25 7.08 -7.17 7.10
C THR A 25 5.83 -8.04 7.15
N VAL A 26 4.65 -7.43 7.21
CA VAL A 26 3.36 -8.17 7.21
C VAL A 26 3.22 -8.99 5.93
N ALA A 27 3.55 -8.40 4.77
CA ALA A 27 3.48 -9.10 3.49
C ALA A 27 4.48 -10.25 3.39
N GLY A 28 5.73 -10.02 3.81
CA GLY A 28 6.74 -11.07 3.86
C GLY A 28 6.32 -12.24 4.75
N ASN A 29 5.87 -11.94 5.97
CA ASN A 29 5.39 -12.96 6.91
C ASN A 29 4.20 -13.73 6.35
N GLU A 30 3.23 -13.04 5.75
CA GLU A 30 2.07 -13.70 5.16
C GLU A 30 2.45 -14.61 3.99
N ILE A 31 3.38 -14.20 3.13
CA ILE A 31 3.82 -15.03 1.99
C ILE A 31 4.56 -16.28 2.48
N LEU A 32 5.39 -16.17 3.52
CA LEU A 32 6.17 -17.28 4.07
C LEU A 32 5.35 -18.24 4.96
N ARG A 33 4.19 -17.82 5.46
CA ARG A 33 3.33 -18.69 6.29
C ARG A 33 2.86 -19.93 5.52
N PRO A 34 2.73 -21.09 6.19
CA PRO A 34 2.03 -22.25 5.63
C PRO A 34 0.60 -21.91 5.20
N ASP A 35 0.08 -22.65 4.22
CA ASP A 35 -1.25 -22.40 3.63
C ASP A 35 -2.40 -22.53 4.64
N ASP A 36 -2.26 -23.41 5.62
CA ASP A 36 -3.18 -23.62 6.75
C ASP A 36 -3.11 -22.52 7.81
N GLN A 37 -2.09 -21.65 7.76
CA GLN A 37 -1.84 -20.57 8.72
C GLN A 37 -1.93 -19.17 8.10
N LYS A 38 -2.34 -19.05 6.83
CA LYS A 38 -2.60 -17.77 6.17
C LYS A 38 -3.69 -17.01 6.91
N MET A 39 -3.44 -15.73 7.18
CA MET A 39 -4.42 -14.86 7.85
C MET A 39 -5.00 -13.79 6.91
N ILE A 40 -4.31 -13.50 5.80
CA ILE A 40 -4.69 -12.45 4.84
C ILE A 40 -5.09 -13.06 3.49
N ILE A 41 -4.39 -14.10 3.02
CA ILE A 41 -4.75 -14.83 1.79
C ILE A 41 -5.83 -15.86 2.14
N THR A 42 -7.03 -15.39 2.44
CA THR A 42 -8.17 -16.22 2.89
C THR A 42 -9.42 -15.95 2.06
N GLY A 43 -10.47 -16.77 2.26
CA GLY A 43 -11.74 -16.63 1.55
C GLY A 43 -11.76 -17.25 0.15
N ASP A 44 -12.65 -16.73 -0.71
CA ASP A 44 -12.88 -17.24 -2.05
C ASP A 44 -11.72 -16.94 -3.02
N LYS A 45 -11.77 -17.52 -4.23
CA LYS A 45 -10.73 -17.34 -5.25
C LYS A 45 -10.45 -15.88 -5.57
N LYS A 46 -11.49 -15.03 -5.60
CA LYS A 46 -11.37 -13.61 -5.94
C LYS A 46 -10.67 -12.83 -4.81
N ALA A 47 -11.04 -13.08 -3.57
CA ALA A 47 -10.42 -12.50 -2.39
C ALA A 47 -8.95 -12.88 -2.29
N ARG A 48 -8.63 -14.17 -2.46
CA ARG A 48 -7.26 -14.69 -2.47
C ARG A 48 -6.40 -14.03 -3.54
N GLN A 49 -6.92 -13.95 -4.77
CA GLN A 49 -6.21 -13.31 -5.88
C GLN A 49 -5.93 -11.83 -5.59
N LYS A 50 -6.93 -11.10 -5.07
CA LYS A 50 -6.76 -9.70 -4.70
C LYS A 50 -5.71 -9.53 -3.59
N ALA A 51 -5.76 -10.36 -2.55
CA ALA A 51 -4.78 -10.33 -1.47
C ALA A 51 -3.37 -10.56 -2.02
N LEU A 52 -3.16 -11.60 -2.82
CA LEU A 52 -1.86 -11.91 -3.43
C LEU A 52 -1.32 -10.74 -4.27
N THR A 53 -2.16 -10.16 -5.14
CA THR A 53 -1.77 -8.99 -5.94
C THR A 53 -1.34 -7.81 -5.07
N MET A 54 -2.05 -7.55 -3.96
CA MET A 54 -1.70 -6.45 -3.04
C MET A 54 -0.40 -6.73 -2.28
N LEU A 55 -0.17 -7.96 -1.83
CA LEU A 55 1.06 -8.33 -1.12
C LEU A 55 2.28 -8.22 -2.03
N LEU A 56 2.16 -8.67 -3.30
CA LEU A 56 3.21 -8.52 -4.30
C LEU A 56 3.48 -7.03 -4.62
N LEU A 57 2.44 -6.21 -4.71
CA LEU A 57 2.58 -4.75 -4.89
C LEU A 57 3.25 -4.07 -3.69
N ILE A 58 3.00 -4.54 -2.47
CA ILE A 58 3.65 -4.02 -1.26
C ILE A 58 5.14 -4.38 -1.25
N GLN A 59 5.48 -5.61 -1.64
CA GLN A 59 6.86 -6.06 -1.70
C GLN A 59 7.66 -5.38 -2.82
N ASP A 60 7.00 -5.04 -3.94
CA ASP A 60 7.52 -4.30 -5.09
C ASP A 60 9.05 -4.26 -5.17
N GLN A 61 9.62 -5.36 -5.65
CA GLN A 61 11.07 -5.52 -5.77
C GLN A 61 11.69 -4.40 -6.62
N SER A 62 10.94 -3.88 -7.60
CA SER A 62 11.38 -2.80 -8.50
C SER A 62 11.31 -1.40 -7.89
N GLN A 63 10.66 -1.25 -6.73
CA GLN A 63 10.43 0.01 -6.01
C GLN A 63 9.64 1.08 -6.80
N GLN A 64 9.05 0.73 -7.95
CA GLN A 64 8.32 1.66 -8.81
C GLN A 64 7.04 2.19 -8.17
N PHE A 65 6.28 1.32 -7.50
CA PHE A 65 5.04 1.69 -6.82
C PHE A 65 5.32 2.70 -5.71
N TRP A 66 6.27 2.39 -4.83
CA TRP A 66 6.62 3.26 -3.71
C TRP A 66 7.19 4.61 -4.17
N LYS A 67 8.06 4.60 -5.18
CA LYS A 67 8.58 5.84 -5.80
C LYS A 67 7.47 6.70 -6.41
N ALA A 68 6.48 6.10 -7.05
CA ALA A 68 5.34 6.82 -7.60
C ALA A 68 4.51 7.50 -6.49
N ILE A 69 4.22 6.78 -5.40
CA ILE A 69 3.48 7.32 -4.25
C ILE A 69 4.28 8.46 -3.58
N GLU A 70 5.59 8.31 -3.42
CA GLU A 70 6.47 9.38 -2.89
C GLU A 70 6.49 10.61 -3.79
N ARG A 71 6.49 10.43 -5.11
CA ARG A 71 6.44 11.53 -6.08
C ARG A 71 5.11 12.28 -6.01
N ILE A 72 3.99 11.55 -6.02
CA ILE A 72 2.65 12.15 -5.90
C ILE A 72 2.52 12.90 -4.58
N THR A 73 2.97 12.30 -3.47
CA THR A 73 2.91 12.94 -2.14
C THR A 73 3.65 14.27 -2.12
N ARG A 74 4.87 14.32 -2.68
CA ARG A 74 5.66 15.56 -2.80
C ARG A 74 4.96 16.64 -3.63
N HIS A 75 4.29 16.26 -4.71
CA HIS A 75 3.54 17.21 -5.54
C HIS A 75 2.25 17.71 -4.87
N LEU A 76 1.64 16.91 -4.01
CA LEU A 76 0.42 17.29 -3.29
C LEU A 76 0.68 18.08 -2.00
N GLU A 77 1.87 17.96 -1.41
CA GLU A 77 2.25 18.68 -0.18
C GLU A 77 2.02 20.20 -0.24
N PRO A 78 2.48 20.95 -1.25
CA PRO A 78 2.24 22.39 -1.31
C PRO A 78 0.75 22.74 -1.46
N LEU A 79 -0.05 21.87 -2.07
CA LEU A 79 -1.49 22.07 -2.25
C LEU A 79 -2.30 21.75 -0.99
N ALA A 80 -1.72 21.02 -0.04
CA ALA A 80 -2.38 20.63 1.20
C ALA A 80 -2.08 21.57 2.37
N ILE A 81 -1.05 22.41 2.27
CA ILE A 81 -0.64 23.40 3.28
C ILE A 81 -1.13 24.82 2.91
N ALA A 82 -1.60 25.02 1.68
CA ALA A 82 -2.15 26.29 1.17
C ALA A 82 -3.49 26.67 1.78
#